data_AF-A0AAW4CJ80-F1
#
_entry.id   AF-A0AAW4CJ80-F1
#
_cell.length_a   1.000
_cell.length_b   1.000
_cell.length_c   1.000
_cell.angle_alpha   90.00
_cell.angle_beta   90.00
_cell.angle_gamma   90.00
#
_symmetry.space_group_name_H-M   'P 1'
#
loop_
_entity.id
_entity.type
_entity.pdbx_description
1 polymer ?
#
loop_
_entity_poly.entity_id
_entity_poly.type
_entity_poly.pdbx_seq_one_letter_code
_entity_poly.pdbx_strand_id
1 'polypeptide(L)'
;MELRNTTLDDISAVIGFSATLRLVAWFGDGSNLYVPIVAEEGHLLVRLLGLPAAKRLCEAWPGEHLAVPRLRDHEDDLRKRSVARFIEKGFGTREIAGMLRISERRVQQILRELEVAGLVQVAGPARRGVAVKTAGENLQGHWPPPTGLLKKQSA
;
A
#
# COMPACT_ATOMS: atom_id res chain seq x y z
N MET A 1 22.58 -23.81 5.20
CA MET A 1 21.17 -23.40 5.10
C MET A 1 21.04 -22.70 3.76
N GLU A 2 20.50 -23.36 2.73
CA GLU A 2 20.42 -22.79 1.38
C GLU A 2 19.18 -21.89 1.29
N LEU A 3 19.41 -20.61 0.99
CA LEU A 3 18.35 -19.64 0.74
C LEU A 3 18.11 -19.60 -0.77
N ARG A 4 16.90 -19.91 -1.23
CA ARG A 4 16.55 -19.79 -2.64
C ARG A 4 15.92 -18.44 -2.92
N ASN A 5 16.51 -17.73 -3.89
CA ASN A 5 15.89 -16.57 -4.49
C ASN A 5 14.70 -17.05 -5.34
N THR A 6 13.49 -16.87 -4.82
CA THR A 6 12.26 -17.08 -5.59
C THR A 6 11.78 -15.75 -6.11
N THR A 7 11.39 -15.71 -7.38
CA THR A 7 10.76 -14.50 -7.92
C THR A 7 9.30 -14.44 -7.48
N LEU A 8 8.72 -13.24 -7.48
CA LEU A 8 7.30 -13.07 -7.18
C LEU A 8 6.42 -13.85 -8.16
N ASP A 9 6.88 -14.02 -9.39
CA ASP A 9 6.21 -14.76 -10.45
C ASP A 9 6.15 -16.25 -10.13
N ASP A 10 7.27 -16.84 -9.67
CA ASP A 10 7.33 -18.26 -9.26
C ASP A 10 6.32 -18.55 -8.14
N ILE A 11 6.28 -17.69 -7.12
CA ILE A 11 5.34 -17.84 -5.99
C ILE A 11 3.90 -17.68 -6.51
N SER A 12 3.63 -16.68 -7.35
CA SER A 12 2.32 -16.44 -7.97
C SER A 12 1.83 -17.62 -8.81
N ALA A 13 2.72 -18.27 -9.56
CA ALA A 13 2.37 -19.46 -10.35
C ALA A 13 1.89 -20.63 -9.47
N VAL A 14 2.44 -20.77 -8.27
CA VAL A 14 2.11 -21.87 -7.34
C VAL A 14 0.83 -21.59 -6.54
N ILE A 15 0.76 -20.46 -5.85
CA ILE A 15 -0.32 -20.18 -4.89
C ILE A 15 -1.40 -19.25 -5.43
N GLY A 16 -1.15 -18.62 -6.59
CA GLY A 16 -2.02 -17.63 -7.22
C GLY A 16 -1.77 -16.21 -6.70
N PHE A 17 -2.06 -15.24 -7.56
CA PHE A 17 -1.76 -13.82 -7.35
C PHE A 17 -2.22 -13.25 -6.00
N SER A 18 -3.49 -13.47 -5.63
CA SER A 18 -4.06 -12.91 -4.38
C SER A 18 -3.44 -13.52 -3.11
N ALA A 19 -2.99 -14.77 -3.16
CA ALA A 19 -2.28 -15.39 -2.04
C ALA A 19 -0.84 -14.83 -1.96
N THR A 20 -0.17 -14.68 -3.10
CA THR A 20 1.16 -14.07 -3.21
C THR A 20 1.17 -12.64 -2.69
N LEU A 21 0.19 -11.81 -3.05
CA LEU A 21 0.10 -10.43 -2.52
C LEU A 21 -0.01 -10.41 -0.99
N ARG A 22 -0.81 -11.31 -0.39
CA ARG A 22 -0.94 -11.41 1.08
C ARG A 22 0.36 -11.87 1.73
N LEU A 23 1.02 -12.85 1.10
CA LEU A 23 2.32 -13.35 1.56
C LEU A 23 3.38 -12.26 1.54
N VAL A 24 3.47 -11.51 0.44
CA VAL A 24 4.43 -10.40 0.29
C VAL A 24 4.10 -9.24 1.23
N ALA A 25 2.83 -8.88 1.40
CA ALA A 25 2.43 -7.84 2.35
C ALA A 25 2.82 -8.16 3.79
N TRP A 26 2.93 -9.45 4.15
CA TRP A 26 3.26 -9.87 5.51
C TRP A 26 4.75 -10.17 5.71
N PHE A 27 5.39 -10.85 4.75
CA PHE A 27 6.78 -11.33 4.86
C PHE A 27 7.79 -10.56 4.00
N GLY A 28 7.30 -9.72 3.09
CA GLY A 28 8.12 -9.00 2.12
C GLY A 28 9.15 -8.09 2.77
N ASP A 29 8.99 -7.67 4.03
CA ASP A 29 9.90 -6.77 4.73
C ASP A 29 11.31 -7.33 5.06
N GLY A 30 11.82 -8.26 4.26
CA GLY A 30 13.16 -8.84 4.38
C GLY A 30 13.20 -10.00 5.38
N SER A 31 12.04 -10.57 5.69
CA SER A 31 11.95 -11.79 6.48
C SER A 31 11.97 -13.02 5.56
N ASN A 32 12.77 -14.02 5.94
CA ASN A 32 12.77 -15.31 5.25
C ASN A 32 11.54 -16.09 5.67
N LEU A 33 10.73 -16.49 4.69
CA LEU A 33 9.56 -17.32 4.93
C LEU A 33 10.01 -18.78 5.01
N TYR A 34 9.86 -19.40 6.18
CA TYR A 34 9.97 -20.86 6.28
C TYR A 34 8.71 -21.53 5.73
N VAL A 35 8.88 -22.46 4.81
CA VAL A 35 7.81 -23.31 4.28
C VAL A 35 7.87 -24.67 4.98
N PRO A 36 6.85 -25.06 5.76
CA PRO A 36 6.85 -26.34 6.43
C PRO A 36 6.73 -27.50 5.43
N ILE A 37 7.16 -28.69 5.83
CA ILE A 37 7.03 -29.90 5.00
C ILE A 37 5.54 -30.25 4.80
N VAL A 38 4.71 -30.02 5.82
CA VAL A 38 3.26 -30.29 5.78
C VAL A 38 2.49 -29.04 6.23
N ALA A 39 1.46 -28.70 5.46
CA ALA A 39 0.53 -27.63 5.81
C ALA A 39 -0.55 -28.15 6.77
N GLU A 40 -0.45 -27.80 8.05
CA GLU A 40 -1.42 -28.15 9.09
C GLU A 40 -2.31 -26.95 9.47
N GLU A 41 -3.55 -27.25 9.84
CA GLU A 41 -4.47 -26.25 10.36
C GLU A 41 -3.92 -25.64 11.65
N GLY A 42 -3.76 -24.31 11.67
CA GLY A 42 -3.17 -23.58 12.80
C GLY A 42 -1.83 -22.93 12.49
N HIS A 43 -1.11 -23.38 11.45
CA HIS A 43 0.11 -22.71 10.99
C HIS A 43 -0.20 -21.28 10.49
N LEU A 44 0.73 -20.35 10.76
CA LEU A 44 0.62 -18.95 10.31
C LEU A 44 0.38 -18.84 8.81
N LEU A 45 1.06 -19.66 8.01
CA LEU A 45 0.89 -19.76 6.56
C LEU A 45 -0.55 -20.13 6.16
N VAL A 46 -1.14 -21.12 6.83
CA VAL A 46 -2.52 -21.55 6.58
C VAL A 46 -3.52 -20.47 6.97
N ARG A 47 -3.28 -19.78 8.09
CA ARG A 47 -4.12 -18.65 8.52
C ARG A 47 -4.04 -17.45 7.57
N LEU A 48 -2.87 -17.20 6.99
CA LEU A 48 -2.64 -16.06 6.09
C LEU A 48 -3.17 -16.33 4.67
N LEU A 49 -2.89 -17.51 4.12
CA LEU A 49 -3.15 -17.83 2.71
C LEU A 49 -4.41 -18.67 2.50
N GLY A 50 -4.84 -19.39 3.53
CA GLY A 50 -5.79 -20.50 3.44
C GLY A 50 -5.09 -21.83 3.20
N LEU A 51 -5.74 -22.92 3.65
CA LEU A 51 -5.20 -24.28 3.54
C LEU A 51 -4.84 -24.70 2.10
N PRO A 52 -5.65 -24.42 1.06
CA PRO A 52 -5.31 -24.85 -0.31
C PRO A 52 -4.06 -24.16 -0.88
N ALA A 53 -3.85 -22.89 -0.55
CA ALA A 53 -2.67 -22.14 -0.99
C ALA A 53 -1.42 -22.57 -0.21
N ALA A 54 -1.55 -22.77 1.11
CA ALA A 54 -0.46 -23.26 1.93
C ALA A 54 -0.01 -24.68 1.53
N LYS A 55 -0.94 -25.59 1.21
CA LYS A 55 -0.62 -26.93 0.71
C LYS A 55 0.21 -26.87 -0.58
N ARG A 56 -0.24 -26.11 -1.58
CA ARG A 56 0.52 -25.92 -2.83
C ARG A 56 1.92 -25.35 -2.60
N LEU A 57 2.07 -24.44 -1.64
CA LEU A 57 3.38 -23.89 -1.27
C LEU A 57 4.30 -24.97 -0.67
N CYS A 58 3.77 -25.80 0.23
CA CYS A 58 4.51 -26.91 0.86
C CYS A 58 4.85 -28.01 -0.14
N GLU A 59 3.99 -28.27 -1.12
CA GLU A 59 4.25 -29.22 -2.21
C GLU A 59 5.38 -28.74 -3.14
N ALA A 60 5.44 -27.45 -3.42
CA ALA A 60 6.47 -26.87 -4.28
C ALA A 60 7.83 -26.73 -3.59
N TRP A 61 7.84 -26.33 -2.31
CA TRP A 61 9.08 -26.02 -1.57
C TRP A 61 9.06 -26.56 -0.12
N PRO A 62 8.97 -27.88 0.09
CA PRO A 62 8.86 -28.47 1.43
C PRO A 62 10.14 -28.26 2.24
N GLY A 63 10.02 -27.63 3.42
CA GLY A 63 11.13 -27.45 4.35
C GLY A 63 12.15 -26.38 3.94
N GLU A 64 11.87 -25.61 2.90
CA GLU A 64 12.78 -24.57 2.39
C GLU A 64 12.52 -23.20 3.05
N HIS A 65 13.51 -22.31 2.99
CA HIS A 65 13.36 -20.89 3.30
C HIS A 65 13.32 -20.08 2.01
N LEU A 66 12.18 -19.43 1.78
CA LEU A 66 11.97 -18.56 0.63
C LEU A 66 12.31 -17.12 0.99
N ALA A 67 13.14 -16.48 0.16
CA ALA A 67 13.32 -15.04 0.20
C ALA A 67 12.11 -14.36 -0.46
N VAL A 68 11.25 -13.73 0.35
CA VAL A 68 10.04 -13.05 -0.16
C VAL A 68 10.41 -11.64 -0.63
N PRO A 69 10.24 -11.32 -1.93
CA PRO A 69 10.58 -10.00 -2.44
C PRO A 69 9.65 -8.90 -1.90
N ARG A 70 10.16 -7.67 -1.75
CA ARG A 70 9.34 -6.48 -1.46
C ARG A 70 8.66 -5.96 -2.72
N LEU A 71 7.41 -5.54 -2.57
CA LEU A 71 6.65 -4.85 -3.61
C LEU A 71 6.81 -3.32 -3.53
N ARG A 72 8.05 -2.82 -3.46
CA ARG A 72 8.34 -1.38 -3.26
C ARG A 72 7.68 -0.50 -4.33
N ASP A 73 7.81 -0.89 -5.60
CA ASP A 73 7.25 -0.12 -6.71
C ASP A 73 5.71 -0.08 -6.65
N HIS A 74 5.09 -1.19 -6.25
CA HIS A 74 3.64 -1.25 -6.06
C HIS A 74 3.16 -0.35 -4.92
N GLU A 75 3.87 -0.34 -3.78
CA GLU A 75 3.55 0.57 -2.67
C GLU A 75 3.72 2.03 -3.06
N ASP A 76 4.75 2.34 -3.83
CA ASP A 76 4.99 3.67 -4.38
C ASP A 76 3.87 4.09 -5.33
N ASP A 77 3.40 3.20 -6.20
CA ASP A 77 2.27 3.44 -7.10
C ASP A 77 0.94 3.63 -6.36
N LEU A 78 0.67 2.84 -5.31
CA LEU A 78 -0.48 3.04 -4.44
C LEU A 78 -0.44 4.40 -3.74
N ARG A 79 0.76 4.84 -3.34
CA ARG A 79 0.97 6.17 -2.75
C ARG A 79 0.73 7.28 -3.77
N LYS A 80 1.30 7.17 -4.98
CA LYS A 80 1.08 8.10 -6.09
C LYS A 80 -0.41 8.23 -6.42
N ARG A 81 -1.12 7.09 -6.54
CA ARG A 81 -2.56 7.04 -6.75
C ARG A 81 -3.35 7.72 -5.62
N SER A 82 -2.89 7.59 -4.38
CA SER A 82 -3.55 8.24 -3.23
C SER A 82 -3.39 9.75 -3.28
N VAL A 83 -2.18 10.24 -3.58
CA VAL A 83 -1.90 11.67 -3.77
C VAL A 83 -2.75 12.24 -4.90
N ALA A 84 -2.81 11.57 -6.07
CA ALA A 84 -3.66 11.97 -7.19
C ALA A 84 -5.13 12.14 -6.77
N ARG A 85 -5.70 11.11 -6.12
CA ARG A 85 -7.09 11.13 -5.65
C ARG A 85 -7.38 12.23 -4.63
N PHE A 86 -6.42 12.62 -3.81
CA PHE A 86 -6.61 13.74 -2.89
C PHE A 86 -6.58 15.08 -3.61
N ILE A 87 -5.72 15.25 -4.62
CA ILE A 87 -5.72 16.48 -5.43
C ILE A 87 -7.00 16.63 -6.25
N GLU A 88 -7.48 15.55 -6.86
CA GLU A 88 -8.77 15.55 -7.57
C GLU A 88 -9.95 15.95 -6.66
N LYS A 89 -9.86 15.63 -5.36
CA LYS A 89 -10.83 16.02 -4.34
C LYS A 89 -10.61 17.43 -3.78
N GLY A 90 -9.59 18.17 -4.26
CA GLY A 90 -9.31 19.55 -3.88
C GLY A 90 -8.48 19.75 -2.61
N PHE A 91 -7.86 18.70 -2.06
CA PHE A 91 -7.00 18.84 -0.88
C PHE A 91 -5.68 19.55 -1.22
N GLY A 92 -5.17 20.36 -0.29
CA GLY A 92 -3.86 20.99 -0.42
C GLY A 92 -2.70 20.04 -0.13
N THR A 93 -1.51 20.34 -0.67
CA THR A 93 -0.28 19.54 -0.48
C THR A 93 0.08 19.30 0.97
N ARG A 94 -0.10 20.31 1.83
CA ARG A 94 0.15 20.23 3.27
C ARG A 94 -0.82 19.29 4.00
N GLU A 95 -2.09 19.27 3.60
CA GLU A 95 -3.11 18.39 4.18
C GLU A 95 -2.81 16.94 3.81
N ILE A 96 -2.49 16.70 2.54
CA ILE A 96 -2.09 15.38 2.02
C ILE A 96 -0.84 14.87 2.74
N ALA A 97 0.16 15.73 2.94
CA ALA A 97 1.38 15.40 3.67
C ALA A 97 1.07 14.90 5.09
N GLY A 98 0.15 15.58 5.80
CA GLY A 98 -0.31 15.18 7.12
C GLY A 98 -1.06 13.85 7.11
N MET A 99 -1.97 13.63 6.14
CA MET A 99 -2.76 12.40 6.03
C MET A 99 -1.92 11.17 5.69
N LEU A 100 -0.96 11.33 4.77
CA LEU A 100 -0.07 10.25 4.31
C LEU A 100 1.21 10.12 5.14
N ARG A 101 1.42 10.97 6.14
CA ARG A 101 2.63 11.03 6.98
C ARG A 101 3.94 11.09 6.18
N ILE A 102 3.95 11.89 5.11
CA ILE A 102 5.13 12.16 4.29
C ILE A 102 5.42 13.66 4.27
N SER A 103 6.63 14.06 3.84
CA SER A 103 6.95 15.48 3.73
C SER A 103 6.15 16.15 2.60
N GLU A 104 5.84 17.43 2.78
CA GLU A 104 5.20 18.23 1.72
C GLU A 104 6.05 18.25 0.44
N ARG A 105 7.38 18.27 0.58
CA ARG A 105 8.31 18.11 -0.55
C ARG A 105 8.08 16.80 -1.30
N ARG A 106 7.85 15.67 -0.62
CA ARG A 106 7.59 14.38 -1.27
C ARG A 106 6.25 14.39 -1.99
N VAL A 107 5.23 15.04 -1.43
CA VAL A 107 3.94 15.23 -2.12
C VAL A 107 4.13 16.02 -3.42
N GLN A 108 4.86 17.14 -3.38
CA GLN A 108 5.14 17.96 -4.57
C GLN A 108 5.94 17.19 -5.64
N GLN A 109 6.93 16.39 -5.23
CA GLN A 109 7.67 15.52 -6.14
C GLN A 109 6.76 14.51 -6.82
N ILE A 110 5.90 13.82 -6.05
CA ILE A 110 4.93 12.87 -6.60
C ILE A 110 4.00 13.56 -7.60
N LEU A 111 3.52 14.77 -7.30
CA LEU A 111 2.68 15.52 -8.23
C LEU A 111 3.41 15.88 -9.52
N ARG A 112 4.69 16.27 -9.42
CA ARG A 112 5.50 16.53 -10.61
C ARG A 112 5.72 15.28 -11.44
N GLU A 113 6.00 14.14 -10.80
CA GLU A 113 6.13 12.84 -11.47
C GLU A 113 4.83 12.48 -12.22
N LEU A 114 3.68 12.66 -11.56
CA LEU A 114 2.36 12.38 -12.14
C LEU A 114 1.96 13.36 -13.25
N GLU A 115 2.32 14.63 -13.13
CA GLU A 115 2.10 15.67 -14.14
C GLU A 115 2.92 15.36 -15.41
N VAL A 116 4.21 15.03 -15.24
CA VAL A 116 5.09 14.64 -16.36
C VAL A 116 4.58 13.37 -17.04
N ALA A 117 4.03 12.42 -16.28
CA ALA A 117 3.40 11.22 -16.82
C ALA A 117 2.02 11.47 -17.46
N GLY A 118 1.46 12.68 -17.36
CA GLY A 118 0.13 13.02 -17.87
C GLY A 118 -1.04 12.39 -17.09
N LEU A 119 -0.78 11.85 -15.89
CA LEU A 119 -1.76 11.16 -15.06
C LEU A 119 -2.59 12.11 -14.18
N VAL A 120 -2.07 13.30 -13.89
CA VAL A 120 -2.76 14.33 -13.11
C VAL A 120 -2.55 15.68 -13.76
N GLN A 121 -3.63 16.44 -13.96
CA GLN A 121 -3.53 17.87 -14.23
C GLN A 121 -3.46 18.61 -12.89
N VAL A 122 -2.26 19.07 -12.53
CA VAL A 122 -2.14 20.00 -11.41
C VAL A 122 -2.68 21.33 -11.91
N ALA A 123 -3.99 21.56 -11.74
CA ALA A 123 -4.52 22.91 -11.82
C ALA A 123 -3.74 23.73 -10.79
N GLY A 124 -2.89 24.65 -11.27
CA GLY A 124 -2.11 25.55 -10.42
C GLY A 124 -2.99 26.17 -9.34
N PRO A 125 -2.41 26.59 -8.21
CA PRO A 125 -3.11 26.73 -6.93
C PRO A 125 -4.47 27.38 -7.15
N ALA A 126 -5.54 26.58 -6.98
CA ALA A 126 -6.88 27.11 -6.93
C ALA A 126 -6.83 28.16 -5.83
N ARG A 127 -6.85 29.44 -6.23
CA ARG A 127 -6.96 30.55 -5.30
C ARG A 127 -8.15 30.19 -4.42
N ARG A 128 -7.93 30.10 -3.11
CA ARG A 128 -9.00 29.96 -2.12
C ARG A 128 -10.08 30.98 -2.49
N GLY A 129 -11.22 30.48 -2.99
CA GLY A 129 -12.29 31.33 -3.48
C GLY A 129 -12.74 31.01 -4.91
N VAL A 130 -13.08 29.76 -5.22
CA VAL A 130 -14.17 29.51 -6.15
C VAL A 130 -15.09 28.49 -5.50
N ALA A 131 -16.24 28.98 -5.03
CA ALA A 131 -17.34 28.15 -4.59
C ALA A 131 -17.75 27.28 -5.78
N VAL A 132 -17.32 26.02 -5.78
CA VAL A 132 -17.93 25.00 -6.63
C VAL A 132 -19.33 24.80 -6.09
N LYS A 133 -20.31 25.49 -6.69
CA LYS A 133 -21.73 25.14 -6.56
C LYS A 133 -21.93 23.82 -7.27
N THR A 134 -21.62 22.71 -6.61
CA THR A 134 -22.21 21.42 -6.98
C THR A 134 -23.56 21.33 -6.29
N ALA A 135 -24.59 21.34 -7.12
CA ALA A 135 -25.96 20.97 -6.78
C ALA A 135 -25.94 19.70 -5.91
N GLY A 136 -26.82 19.70 -4.91
CA GLY A 136 -26.74 18.79 -3.78
C GLY A 136 -26.78 17.32 -4.15
N GLU A 137 -25.99 16.54 -3.42
CA GLU A 137 -26.52 15.34 -2.77
C GLU A 137 -25.58 14.90 -1.66
N ASN A 138 -26.20 14.51 -0.55
CA ASN A 138 -25.58 14.15 0.72
C ASN A 138 -24.54 13.04 0.57
N LEU A 139 -23.31 13.31 0.99
CA LEU A 139 -22.41 12.27 1.50
C LEU A 139 -21.87 12.72 2.86
N GLN A 140 -22.65 12.44 3.90
CA GLN A 140 -22.17 12.33 5.27
C GLN A 140 -21.23 11.13 5.37
N GLY A 141 -19.98 11.32 4.93
CA GLY A 141 -18.85 10.48 5.30
C GLY A 141 -18.05 11.23 6.34
N HIS A 142 -18.47 11.15 7.61
CA HIS A 142 -17.68 11.61 8.76
C HIS A 142 -16.39 10.77 8.82
N TRP A 143 -15.34 11.22 8.14
CA TRP A 143 -13.99 10.71 8.36
C TRP A 143 -13.42 11.45 9.58
N PRO A 144 -12.96 10.74 10.63
CA PRO A 144 -12.54 11.40 11.85
C PRO A 144 -11.35 12.32 11.56
N PRO A 145 -11.29 13.51 12.16
CA PRO A 145 -10.10 14.35 12.07
C PRO A 145 -8.90 13.58 12.62
N PRO A 146 -7.68 13.78 12.08
CA PRO A 146 -6.48 13.18 12.65
C PRO A 146 -6.33 13.64 14.10
N THR A 147 -6.60 12.74 15.03
CA THR A 147 -6.42 12.93 16.46
C THR A 147 -4.94 13.17 16.72
N GLY A 148 -4.59 14.37 17.20
CA GLY A 148 -3.29 14.62 17.81
C GLY A 148 -2.42 15.69 17.15
N LEU A 149 -2.88 16.94 17.13
CA LEU A 149 -2.02 18.11 17.29
C LEU A 149 -2.70 19.07 18.27
N LEU A 150 -2.74 18.65 19.54
CA LEU A 150 -3.06 19.52 20.67
C LEU A 150 -2.01 20.64 20.69
N LYS A 151 -2.44 21.82 20.26
CA LYS A 151 -1.80 23.10 20.53
C LYS A 151 -1.50 23.17 22.03
N LYS A 152 -0.23 23.16 22.43
CA LYS A 152 0.17 23.83 23.67
C LYS A 152 0.31 25.31 23.34
N GLN A 153 -0.75 26.07 23.60
CA GLN A 153 -0.69 27.50 23.89
C GLN A 153 -0.82 27.68 25.40
N SER A 154 -0.21 28.76 25.90
CA SER A 154 -0.25 29.31 27.26
C SER A 154 0.78 28.67 28.22
N ALA A 155 1.60 29.42 28.95
CA ALA A 155 1.60 30.85 29.30
C ALA A 155 3.05 31.37 29.42
#